data_AF-A0A968B5F0-F1
#
_entry.id   AF-A0A968B5F0-F1
#
_cell.length_a   1.000
_cell.length_b   1.000
_cell.length_c   1.000
_cell.angle_alpha   90.00
_cell.angle_beta   90.00
_cell.angle_gamma   90.00
#
_symmetry.space_group_name_H-M   'P 1'
#
loop_
_entity.id
_entity.type
_entity.pdbx_description
1 polymer ?
#
loop_
_entity_poly.entity_id
_entity_poly.type
_entity_poly.pdbx_seq_one_letter_code
_entity_poly.pdbx_strand_id
1 'polypeptide(L)'
;MKELLVLTADSFKARCGYNPMIFPSASAADIIRRHQKCPFEHFEWTGECLIKNRGSDYMWYYVAGNGSLQTPTTQVVVVEK
;
A
#
# COMPACT_ATOMS: atom_id res chain seq x y z
N MET A 1 -17.16 -0.82 -1.66
CA MET A 1 -15.80 -0.25 -1.79
C MET A 1 -14.87 -1.20 -1.05
N LYS A 2 -13.75 -1.62 -1.64
CA LYS A 2 -12.82 -2.57 -1.00
C LYS A 2 -12.19 -1.93 0.25
N GLU A 3 -11.79 -2.74 1.22
CA GLU A 3 -11.27 -2.24 2.50
C GLU A 3 -9.92 -1.52 2.32
N LEU A 4 -9.73 -0.41 3.04
CA LEU A 4 -8.48 0.35 3.09
C LEU A 4 -7.79 0.05 4.42
N LEU A 5 -6.54 -0.40 4.33
CA LEU A 5 -5.67 -0.61 5.49
C LEU A 5 -4.57 0.45 5.49
N VAL A 6 -4.23 0.94 6.68
CA VAL A 6 -3.08 1.82 6.90
C VAL A 6 -2.10 1.08 7.79
N LEU A 7 -0.88 0.87 7.31
CA LEU A 7 0.18 0.16 8.02
C LEU A 7 1.38 1.07 8.19
N THR A 8 2.19 0.83 9.22
CA THR A 8 3.56 1.36 9.22
C THR A 8 4.39 0.65 8.15
N ALA A 9 5.47 1.28 7.68
CA ALA A 9 6.37 0.68 6.70
C ALA A 9 6.91 -0.67 7.19
N ASP A 10 7.23 -0.80 8.48
CA ASP A 10 7.67 -2.05 9.06
C ASP A 10 6.59 -3.14 9.03
N SER A 11 5.35 -2.80 9.39
CA SER A 11 4.23 -3.76 9.33
C SER A 11 3.93 -4.17 7.89
N PHE A 12 4.02 -3.23 6.95
CA PHE A 12 3.85 -3.49 5.53
C PHE A 12 4.94 -4.43 4.98
N LYS A 13 6.22 -4.15 5.26
CA LYS A 13 7.35 -5.00 4.90
C LYS A 13 7.23 -6.41 5.51
N ALA A 14 6.85 -6.51 6.78
CA ALA A 14 6.66 -7.82 7.43
C ALA A 14 5.58 -8.66 6.73
N ARG A 15 4.55 -8.01 6.15
CA ARG A 15 3.45 -8.68 5.45
C ARG A 15 3.78 -9.05 4.01
N CYS A 16 4.60 -8.25 3.33
CA CYS A 16 4.91 -8.40 1.91
C CYS A 16 6.26 -9.11 1.65
N GLY A 17 7.01 -9.43 2.70
CA GLY A 17 8.43 -9.76 2.63
C GLY A 17 9.26 -8.47 2.77
N TYR A 18 10.35 -8.52 3.54
CA TYR A 18 11.14 -7.35 3.95
C TYR A 18 11.64 -6.45 2.81
N ASN A 19 11.57 -6.92 1.56
CA ASN A 19 11.84 -6.17 0.35
C ASN A 19 10.67 -6.30 -0.65
N PRO A 20 9.57 -5.55 -0.47
CA PRO A 20 8.40 -5.66 -1.34
C PRO A 20 8.70 -5.08 -2.72
N MET A 21 8.37 -5.82 -3.78
CA MET A 21 8.40 -5.29 -5.14
C MET A 21 7.14 -4.45 -5.38
N ILE A 22 7.33 -3.14 -5.53
CA ILE A 22 6.27 -2.18 -5.83
C ILE A 22 6.45 -1.67 -7.24
N PHE A 23 5.44 -1.89 -8.07
CA PHE A 23 5.42 -1.43 -9.44
C PHE A 23 4.74 -0.06 -9.49
N PRO A 24 5.42 1.01 -9.96
CA PRO A 24 4.81 2.34 -10.05
C PRO A 24 3.49 2.31 -10.83
N SER A 25 2.46 2.97 -10.29
CA SER A 25 1.12 2.94 -10.88
C SER A 25 0.38 4.26 -10.62
N ALA A 26 -0.05 4.90 -11.72
CA ALA A 26 -0.84 6.13 -11.66
C ALA A 26 -2.28 5.85 -11.22
N SER A 27 -2.85 4.70 -11.60
CA SER A 27 -4.21 4.31 -11.20
C SER A 27 -4.32 4.09 -9.69
N ALA A 28 -3.24 3.64 -9.05
CA ALA A 28 -3.17 3.51 -7.59
C ALA A 28 -3.45 4.85 -6.89
N ALA A 29 -2.88 5.96 -7.40
CA ALA A 29 -3.08 7.28 -6.81
C ALA A 29 -4.56 7.71 -6.88
N ASP A 30 -5.19 7.54 -8.05
CA ASP A 30 -6.59 7.93 -8.26
C ASP A 30 -7.56 7.10 -7.42
N ILE A 31 -7.34 5.79 -7.35
CA ILE A 31 -8.18 4.87 -6.59
C ILE A 31 -8.05 5.14 -5.09
N ILE A 32 -6.83 5.30 -4.58
CA ILE A 32 -6.59 5.51 -3.16
C ILE A 32 -7.12 6.89 -2.72
N ARG A 33 -6.88 7.97 -3.48
CA ARG A 33 -7.40 9.32 -3.14
C ARG A 33 -8.91 9.38 -3.04
N ARG A 34 -9.61 8.64 -3.91
CA ARG A 34 -11.08 8.60 -3.93
C ARG A 34 -11.68 7.75 -2.81
N HIS A 35 -10.86 6.98 -2.10
CA HIS A 35 -11.34 6.18 -0.99
C HIS A 35 -11.67 7.09 0.20
N GLN A 36 -12.92 7.06 0.68
CA GLN A 36 -13.41 7.96 1.74
C GLN A 36 -12.56 7.92 3.03
N LYS A 37 -11.92 6.78 3.31
CA LYS A 37 -11.05 6.57 4.48
C LYS A 37 -9.56 6.85 4.25
N CYS A 38 -9.17 7.41 3.10
CA CYS A 38 -7.76 7.73 2.84
C CYS A 38 -7.29 8.85 3.78
N PRO A 39 -6.27 8.63 4.62
CA PRO A 39 -5.82 9.63 5.58
C PRO A 39 -4.80 10.62 5.01
N PHE A 40 -4.32 10.40 3.79
CA PHE A 40 -3.24 11.20 3.20
C PHE A 40 -3.78 12.29 2.28
N GLU A 41 -3.30 13.50 2.47
CA GLU A 41 -3.48 14.59 1.52
C GLU A 41 -2.57 14.39 0.30
N HIS A 42 -1.35 13.91 0.50
CA HIS A 42 -0.31 13.75 -0.53
C HIS A 42 0.36 12.37 -0.44
N PHE A 43 0.85 11.87 -1.57
CA PHE A 43 1.61 10.62 -1.65
C PHE A 43 3.01 10.92 -2.19
N GLU A 44 4.03 10.39 -1.52
CA GLU A 44 5.42 10.43 -2.01
C GLU A 44 5.62 9.41 -3.14
N TRP A 45 4.90 8.30 -3.08
CA TRP A 45 4.90 7.29 -4.11
C TRP A 45 3.58 6.51 -4.11
N THR A 46 3.24 5.97 -5.27
CA THR A 46 2.10 5.08 -5.47
C THR A 46 2.48 3.92 -6.37
N GLY A 47 1.84 2.78 -6.17
CA GLY A 47 2.13 1.59 -6.95
C GLY A 47 1.17 0.45 -6.74
N GLU A 48 1.54 -0.68 -7.29
CA GLU A 48 0.86 -1.95 -7.13
C GLU A 48 1.85 -2.98 -6.59
N CYS A 49 1.40 -3.85 -5.70
CA CYS A 49 2.21 -4.96 -5.20
C CYS A 49 1.39 -6.24 -5.01
N LEU A 50 2.06 -7.38 -5.12
CA LEU A 50 1.50 -8.68 -4.76
C LEU A 50 1.70 -8.91 -3.26
N ILE A 51 0.61 -9.15 -2.54
CA ILE A 51 0.65 -9.47 -1.11
C ILE A 51 -0.01 -10.84 -0.91
N LYS A 52 0.64 -11.69 -0.10
CA LYS A 52 0.09 -12.98 0.29
C LYS A 52 -1.11 -12.77 1.23
N ASN A 53 -2.27 -13.27 0.84
CA ASN A 53 -3.48 -13.23 1.66
C ASN A 53 -3.52 -14.43 2.64
N ARG A 54 -4.46 -14.42 3.60
CA ARG A 54 -4.63 -15.47 4.62
C ARG A 54 -4.84 -16.87 4.02
N GLY A 55 -5.37 -16.96 2.80
CA GLY A 55 -5.55 -18.22 2.05
C GLY A 55 -4.30 -18.77 1.36
N SER A 56 -3.14 -18.13 1.52
CA SER A 56 -1.89 -18.41 0.80
C SER A 56 -1.83 -18.01 -0.68
N ASP A 57 -2.92 -17.48 -1.24
CA ASP A 57 -2.91 -16.86 -2.56
C ASP A 57 -2.25 -15.48 -2.55
N TYR A 58 -1.59 -15.13 -3.65
CA TYR A 58 -1.11 -13.78 -3.89
C TYR A 58 -2.18 -12.98 -4.61
N MET A 59 -2.48 -11.79 -4.08
CA MET A 59 -3.42 -10.85 -4.70
C MET A 59 -2.74 -9.52 -4.94
N TRP A 60 -3.19 -8.82 -5.98
CA TRP A 60 -2.73 -7.47 -6.29
C TRP A 60 -3.41 -6.45 -5.39
N TYR A 61 -2.62 -5.51 -4.89
CA TYR A 61 -3.08 -4.37 -4.09
C TYR A 61 -2.54 -3.08 -4.70
N TYR A 62 -3.35 -2.04 -4.65
CA TYR A 62 -2.88 -0.67 -4.78
C TYR A 62 -2.27 -0.22 -3.46
N VAL A 63 -1.11 0.43 -3.55
CA VAL A 63 -0.36 0.93 -2.40
C VAL A 63 0.10 2.36 -2.60
N ALA A 64 0.17 3.11 -1.51
CA ALA A 64 0.72 4.46 -1.49
C ALA A 64 1.41 4.74 -0.16
N GLY A 65 2.54 5.43 -0.20
CA GLY A 65 3.27 5.85 1.00
C GLY A 65 3.36 7.36 1.12
N ASN A 66 3.40 7.84 2.36
CA ASN A 66 3.63 9.26 2.69
C ASN A 66 5.11 9.57 3.01
N GLY A 67 6.03 8.67 2.65
CA GLY A 67 7.45 8.76 2.98
C GLY A 67 8.23 7.57 2.46
N SER A 68 9.51 7.46 2.84
CA SER A 68 10.38 6.35 2.44
C SER A 68 10.02 5.05 3.18
N LEU A 69 10.00 3.91 2.47
CA LEU A 69 9.86 2.58 3.11
C LEU A 69 11.02 2.21 4.04
N GLN A 70 12.13 2.94 3.97
CA GLN A 70 13.25 2.79 4.91
C GLN A 70 12.98 3.47 6.25
N THR A 71 12.02 4.39 6.32
CA THR A 71 11.62 5.08 7.55
C THR A 71 10.50 4.28 8.23
N PRO A 72 10.73 3.70 9.43
CA PRO A 72 9.76 2.81 10.09
C PRO A 72 8.37 3.42 10.30
N THR A 73 8.32 4.72 10.58
CA THR A 73 7.09 5.47 10.87
C THR A 73 6.33 5.90 9.63
N THR A 74 6.90 5.73 8.42
CA THR A 74 6.17 5.98 7.18
C THR A 74 4.91 5.14 7.17
N GLN A 75 3.80 5.77 6.82
CA GLN A 75 2.53 5.10 6.70
C GLN A 75 2.31 4.68 5.25
N VAL A 76 1.80 3.47 5.08
CA VAL A 76 1.49 2.86 3.80
C VAL A 76 0.02 2.52 3.78
N VAL A 77 -0.70 3.09 2.83
CA VAL A 77 -2.08 2.71 2.53
C VAL A 77 -2.07 1.51 1.59
N VAL A 78 -2.94 0.54 1.85
CA VAL A 78 -3.09 -0.68 1.07
C VAL A 78 -4.58 -0.88 0.77
N VAL A 79 -4.92 -1.00 -0.51
CA VAL A 79 -6.30 -1.23 -1.00
C VAL A 79 -6.27 -2.39 -1.97
N GLU A 80 -7.13 -3.39 -1.77
CA GLU A 80 -7.23 -4.52 -2.70
C GLU A 80 -7.65 -4.02 -4.10
N LYS A 81 -7.03 -4.56 -5.16
CA LYS A 81 -7.35 -4.22 -6.56
C LYS A 81 -8.59 -4.97 -7.03
#